data_AF-A0AA36MB15-F1
#
_entry.id   AF-A0AA36MB15-F1
#
_cell.length_a   1.000
_cell.length_b   1.000
_cell.length_c   1.000
_cell.angle_alpha   90.00
_cell.angle_beta   90.00
_cell.angle_gamma   90.00
#
_symmetry.space_group_name_H-M   'P 1'
#
loop_
_entity.id
_entity.type
_entity.pdbx_description
1 polymer ?
#
loop_
_entity_poly.entity_id
_entity_poly.type
_entity_poly.pdbx_seq_one_letter_code
_entity_poly.pdbx_strand_id
1 'polypeptide(L)'
;MGNVNAVSYQDDRVDNDTQFYTGYKDFPTYRCVAKGNGSVNILLMGDSVARRAYSLLHNILQGRYLKFRLFSRPQCPLLWYSKSMSSVIRKVVQHEKPDILLYMHRSYSSFNAPIKDLQRDSTYKHFQSNIDFMR
;
A
#
# COMPACT_ATOMS: atom_id res chain seq x y z
N MET A 1 30.99 -22.21 0.72
CA MET A 1 30.37 -21.30 -0.27
C MET A 1 29.04 -21.93 -0.66
N GLY A 2 27.95 -21.49 -0.04
CA GLY A 2 26.61 -22.03 -0.34
C GLY A 2 26.04 -21.34 -1.57
N ASN A 3 25.74 -22.12 -2.60
CA ASN A 3 25.06 -21.68 -3.80
C ASN A 3 23.65 -21.17 -3.42
N VAL A 4 23.49 -19.86 -3.33
CA VAL A 4 22.15 -19.25 -3.24
C VAL A 4 21.63 -19.22 -4.67
N ASN A 5 20.89 -20.25 -5.04
CA ASN A 5 20.11 -20.24 -6.27
C ASN A 5 19.25 -18.98 -6.27
N ALA A 6 19.55 -18.05 -7.17
CA ALA A 6 18.70 -16.92 -7.45
C ALA A 6 17.40 -17.47 -8.03
N VAL A 7 16.39 -17.64 -7.17
CA VAL A 7 15.04 -17.92 -7.64
C VAL A 7 14.57 -16.64 -8.32
N SER A 8 14.51 -16.66 -9.65
CA SER A 8 13.93 -15.60 -10.45
C SER A 8 12.42 -15.59 -10.22
N TYR A 9 11.94 -14.87 -9.21
CA TYR A 9 10.51 -14.62 -9.00
C TYR A 9 10.06 -13.51 -9.96
N GLN A 10 9.84 -13.92 -11.20
CA GLN A 10 9.34 -13.13 -12.29
C GLN A 10 7.80 -13.26 -12.31
N ASP A 11 7.08 -12.62 -11.38
CA ASP A 11 5.62 -12.45 -11.49
C ASP A 11 5.09 -11.19 -10.77
N ASP A 12 5.87 -10.11 -10.75
CA ASP A 12 5.33 -8.78 -10.49
C ASP A 12 4.59 -8.31 -11.74
N ARG A 13 3.31 -8.63 -11.82
CA ARG A 13 2.49 -8.19 -12.95
C ARG A 13 2.15 -6.71 -12.80
N VAL A 14 2.20 -6.00 -13.94
CA VAL A 14 1.64 -4.66 -14.06
C VAL A 14 0.18 -4.72 -13.62
N ASP A 15 -0.16 -3.89 -12.66
CA ASP A 15 -1.51 -3.83 -12.10
C ASP A 15 -2.45 -3.03 -13.02
N ASN A 16 -2.95 -3.70 -14.05
CA ASN A 16 -3.98 -3.16 -14.94
C ASN A 16 -5.37 -3.19 -14.31
N ASP A 17 -5.61 -4.13 -13.38
CA ASP A 17 -6.90 -4.30 -12.71
C ASP A 17 -7.33 -3.04 -11.95
N THR A 18 -6.40 -2.44 -11.19
CA THR A 18 -6.66 -1.19 -10.46
C THR A 18 -7.17 -0.08 -11.35
N GLN A 19 -6.63 0.04 -12.57
CA GLN A 19 -7.09 1.07 -13.50
C GLN A 19 -8.56 0.88 -13.90
N PHE A 20 -9.03 -0.36 -14.08
CA PHE A 20 -10.40 -0.64 -14.52
C PHE A 20 -11.44 -0.23 -13.48
N TYR A 21 -11.25 -0.60 -12.21
CA TYR A 21 -12.27 -0.33 -11.19
C TYR A 21 -12.10 1.03 -10.49
N THR A 22 -10.89 1.62 -10.49
CA THR A 22 -10.68 2.96 -9.90
C THR A 22 -10.79 4.11 -10.91
N GLY A 23 -10.47 3.85 -12.18
CA GLY A 23 -10.22 4.89 -13.18
C GLY A 23 -8.86 5.59 -13.03
N TYR A 24 -8.05 5.23 -12.03
CA TYR A 24 -6.75 5.84 -11.77
C TYR A 24 -5.69 5.29 -12.73
N LYS A 25 -5.06 6.18 -13.50
CA LYS A 25 -4.07 5.80 -14.55
C LYS A 25 -2.65 6.22 -14.22
N ASP A 26 -2.46 7.10 -13.24
CA ASP A 26 -1.14 7.64 -12.95
C ASP A 26 -0.23 6.59 -12.30
N PHE A 27 1.07 6.76 -12.52
CA PHE A 27 2.14 5.97 -11.88
C PHE A 27 1.94 4.44 -11.95
N PRO A 28 1.76 3.85 -13.15
CA PRO A 28 1.57 2.41 -13.29
C PRO A 28 2.72 1.60 -12.69
N THR A 29 3.95 2.12 -12.71
CA THR A 29 5.14 1.49 -12.11
C THR A 29 5.13 1.46 -10.57
N TYR A 30 4.19 2.15 -9.93
CA TYR A 30 3.98 2.18 -8.47
C TYR A 30 2.83 1.29 -8.02
N ARG A 31 2.34 0.44 -8.93
CA ARG A 31 1.32 -0.57 -8.66
C ARG A 31 1.81 -1.93 -9.15
N CYS A 32 1.70 -2.93 -8.31
CA CYS A 32 2.15 -4.29 -8.60
C CYS A 32 1.18 -5.28 -7.97
N VAL A 33 1.04 -6.45 -8.59
CA VAL A 33 0.31 -7.56 -7.99
C VAL A 33 1.10 -8.85 -8.19
N ALA A 34 1.28 -9.59 -7.09
CA ALA A 34 1.82 -10.93 -7.09
C ALA A 34 0.79 -11.91 -6.53
N LYS A 35 0.81 -13.13 -7.04
CA LYS A 35 0.01 -14.26 -6.53
C LYS A 35 0.92 -15.27 -5.85
N GLY A 36 0.40 -15.94 -4.83
CA GLY A 36 1.13 -16.97 -4.09
C GLY A 36 0.24 -18.17 -3.79
N ASN A 37 0.70 -19.03 -2.88
CA ASN A 37 0.03 -20.28 -2.49
C ASN A 37 -0.56 -20.24 -1.07
N GLY A 38 -0.58 -19.05 -0.45
CA GLY A 38 -1.22 -18.84 0.85
C GLY A 38 -2.72 -18.56 0.76
N SER A 39 -3.31 -18.19 1.88
CA SER A 39 -4.75 -17.85 2.00
C SER A 39 -5.02 -16.36 2.22
N VAL A 40 -3.99 -15.57 2.51
CA VAL A 40 -4.11 -14.18 2.98
C VAL A 40 -3.96 -13.18 1.83
N ASN A 41 -4.86 -12.21 1.73
CA ASN A 41 -4.75 -11.04 0.86
C ASN A 41 -4.04 -9.91 1.59
N ILE A 42 -2.90 -9.48 1.05
CA ILE A 42 -2.08 -8.39 1.60
C ILE A 42 -2.16 -7.20 0.67
N LEU A 43 -2.46 -6.03 1.23
CA LEU A 43 -2.46 -4.75 0.53
C LEU A 43 -1.43 -3.82 1.17
N LEU A 44 -0.38 -3.51 0.41
CA LEU A 44 0.64 -2.53 0.79
C LEU A 44 0.36 -1.20 0.09
N MET A 45 0.19 -0.16 0.90
CA MET A 45 -0.11 1.20 0.46
C MET A 45 0.93 2.20 0.94
N GLY A 46 1.11 3.27 0.16
CA GLY A 46 1.84 4.45 0.61
C GLY A 46 2.65 5.11 -0.50
N ASP A 47 3.90 5.49 -0.21
CA ASP A 47 4.72 6.25 -1.15
C ASP A 47 5.89 5.43 -1.75
N SER A 48 6.97 6.10 -2.14
CA SER A 48 8.18 5.42 -2.64
C SER A 48 8.82 4.47 -1.61
N VAL A 49 8.56 4.64 -0.31
CA VAL A 49 8.98 3.70 0.73
C VAL A 49 8.21 2.38 0.61
N ALA A 50 6.88 2.43 0.47
CA ALA A 50 6.07 1.25 0.22
C ALA A 50 6.53 0.51 -1.06
N ARG A 51 6.80 1.27 -2.14
CA ARG A 51 7.30 0.70 -3.40
C ARG A 51 8.61 -0.07 -3.24
N ARG A 52 9.54 0.42 -2.41
CA ARG A 52 10.81 -0.25 -2.11
C ARG A 52 10.62 -1.44 -1.18
N ALA A 53 9.76 -1.29 -0.17
CA ALA A 53 9.43 -2.34 0.78
C ALA A 53 8.75 -3.54 0.11
N TYR A 54 7.96 -3.31 -0.95
CA TYR A 54 7.23 -4.37 -1.65
C TYR A 54 8.14 -5.54 -2.08
N SER A 55 9.27 -5.29 -2.76
CA SER A 55 10.17 -6.36 -3.20
C SER A 55 10.82 -7.10 -2.02
N LEU A 56 11.15 -6.39 -0.94
CA LEU A 56 11.70 -7.00 0.28
C LEU A 56 10.65 -7.89 0.98
N LEU A 57 9.43 -7.38 1.13
CA LEU A 57 8.33 -8.11 1.75
C LEU A 57 7.92 -9.31 0.91
N HIS A 58 7.86 -9.17 -0.41
CA HIS A 58 7.61 -10.27 -1.34
C HIS A 58 8.63 -11.40 -1.12
N ASN A 59 9.91 -11.04 -1.04
CA ASN A 59 10.99 -11.97 -0.77
C ASN A 59 10.92 -12.58 0.65
N ILE A 60 10.53 -11.83 1.68
CA ILE A 60 10.41 -12.39 3.05
C ILE A 60 9.23 -13.36 3.15
N LEU A 61 8.12 -13.00 2.52
CA LEU A 61 6.89 -13.78 2.56
C LEU A 61 7.01 -15.07 1.75
N GLN A 62 7.88 -15.14 0.74
CA GLN A 62 8.15 -16.35 -0.05
C GLN A 62 6.85 -16.95 -0.63
N GLY A 63 5.96 -16.11 -1.15
CA GLY A 63 4.68 -16.54 -1.72
C GLY A 63 3.62 -17.01 -0.71
N ARG A 64 3.85 -16.89 0.61
CA ARG A 64 2.90 -17.26 1.68
C ARG A 64 1.74 -16.25 1.85
N TYR A 65 1.11 -15.89 0.74
CA TYR A 65 -0.08 -15.06 0.62
C TYR A 65 -0.88 -15.56 -0.58
N LEU A 66 -2.19 -15.32 -0.60
CA LEU A 66 -3.02 -15.57 -1.77
C LEU A 66 -2.75 -14.51 -2.86
N LYS A 67 -2.76 -13.25 -2.44
CA LYS A 67 -2.53 -12.08 -3.28
C LYS A 67 -1.76 -11.04 -2.48
N PHE A 68 -0.68 -10.50 -3.06
CA PHE A 68 0.04 -9.38 -2.49
C PHE A 68 0.00 -8.22 -3.49
N ARG A 69 -0.70 -7.14 -3.14
CA ARG A 69 -0.85 -5.97 -4.00
C ARG A 69 -0.11 -4.77 -3.41
N LEU A 70 0.63 -4.08 -4.26
CA LEU A 70 1.13 -2.74 -4.00
C LEU A 70 0.23 -1.72 -4.67
N PHE A 71 -0.19 -0.71 -3.91
CA PHE A 71 -0.79 0.51 -4.43
C PHE A 71 -0.09 1.73 -3.82
N SER A 72 0.84 2.33 -4.55
CA SER A 72 1.63 3.46 -4.05
C SER A 72 1.64 4.65 -5.00
N ARG A 73 2.05 5.81 -4.49
CA ARG A 73 2.24 7.04 -5.29
C ARG A 73 3.51 7.76 -4.86
N PRO A 74 4.39 8.17 -5.79
CA PRO A 74 5.60 8.88 -5.41
C PRO A 74 5.29 10.19 -4.68
N GLN A 75 6.08 10.48 -3.64
CA GLN A 75 6.08 11.73 -2.87
C GLN A 75 4.74 12.09 -2.20
N CYS A 76 3.79 11.15 -2.10
CA CYS A 76 2.45 11.41 -1.62
C CYS A 76 2.08 10.45 -0.49
N PRO A 77 1.82 10.94 0.74
CA PRO A 77 1.16 10.13 1.75
C PRO A 77 -0.30 9.97 1.33
N LEU A 78 -0.65 8.78 0.85
CA LEU A 78 -1.96 8.48 0.25
C LEU A 78 -3.13 8.86 1.19
N LEU A 79 -2.99 8.64 2.49
CA LEU A 79 -4.01 8.94 3.50
C LEU A 79 -4.04 10.41 3.97
N TRP A 80 -3.30 11.31 3.33
CA TRP A 80 -3.26 12.74 3.67
C TRP A 80 -3.92 13.63 2.61
N TYR A 81 -4.03 13.14 1.37
CA TYR A 81 -4.31 13.98 0.22
C TYR A 81 -5.80 14.13 -0.09
N SER A 82 -6.09 14.96 -1.10
CA SER A 82 -7.41 15.40 -1.56
C SER A 82 -8.50 14.33 -1.61
N LYS A 83 -9.77 14.78 -1.53
CA LYS A 83 -10.98 13.94 -1.66
C LYS A 83 -10.92 12.96 -2.84
N SER A 84 -10.30 13.36 -3.95
CA SER A 84 -10.13 12.52 -5.13
C SER A 84 -9.25 11.30 -4.86
N MET A 85 -8.10 11.48 -4.21
CA MET A 85 -7.21 10.37 -3.87
C MET A 85 -7.84 9.47 -2.79
N SER A 86 -8.51 10.07 -1.81
CA SER A 86 -9.27 9.30 -0.83
C SER A 86 -10.25 8.36 -1.54
N SER A 87 -11.06 8.86 -2.48
CA SER A 87 -12.01 8.02 -3.25
C SER A 87 -11.34 6.84 -3.97
N VAL A 88 -10.18 7.05 -4.58
CA VAL A 88 -9.42 5.97 -5.23
C VAL A 88 -8.99 4.91 -4.22
N ILE A 89 -8.39 5.32 -3.10
CA ILE A 89 -7.96 4.40 -2.03
C ILE A 89 -9.16 3.60 -1.51
N ARG A 90 -10.31 4.26 -1.31
CA ARG A 90 -11.53 3.60 -0.85
C ARG A 90 -11.95 2.48 -1.80
N LYS A 91 -11.94 2.74 -3.10
CA LYS A 91 -12.24 1.73 -4.12
C LYS A 91 -11.24 0.58 -4.09
N VAL A 92 -9.95 0.86 -3.92
CA VAL A 92 -8.91 -0.20 -3.80
C VAL A 92 -9.17 -1.07 -2.58
N VAL A 93 -9.37 -0.49 -1.39
CA VAL A 93 -9.62 -1.27 -0.16
C VAL A 93 -10.90 -2.10 -0.30
N GLN A 94 -11.99 -1.51 -0.82
CA GLN A 94 -13.28 -2.20 -1.00
C GLN A 94 -13.23 -3.33 -2.01
N HIS A 95 -12.49 -3.16 -3.11
CA HIS A 95 -12.31 -4.19 -4.13
C HIS A 95 -11.39 -5.30 -3.66
N GLU A 96 -10.28 -4.93 -3.01
CA GLU A 96 -9.26 -5.89 -2.60
C GLU A 96 -9.64 -6.70 -1.36
N LYS A 97 -10.41 -6.10 -0.44
CA LYS A 97 -10.79 -6.69 0.86
C LYS A 97 -9.61 -7.36 1.56
N PRO A 98 -8.53 -6.60 1.86
CA PRO A 98 -7.31 -7.20 2.39
C PRO A 98 -7.53 -7.75 3.80
N ASP A 99 -6.95 -8.92 4.06
CA ASP A 99 -6.82 -9.47 5.42
C ASP A 99 -5.75 -8.69 6.21
N ILE A 100 -4.73 -8.17 5.50
CA ILE A 100 -3.66 -7.35 6.07
C ILE A 100 -3.47 -6.11 5.20
N LEU A 101 -3.68 -4.93 5.80
CA LEU A 101 -3.34 -3.64 5.20
C LEU A 101 -2.08 -3.08 5.86
N LEU A 102 -1.03 -2.91 5.05
CA LEU A 102 0.22 -2.26 5.46
C LEU A 102 0.26 -0.85 4.85
N TYR A 103 0.46 0.16 5.67
CA TYR A 103 0.64 1.54 5.21
C TYR A 103 2.05 2.03 5.55
N MET A 104 2.85 2.33 4.52
CA MET A 104 4.25 2.73 4.66
C MET A 104 4.53 3.99 3.86
N HIS A 105 4.99 5.03 4.53
CA HIS A 105 5.39 6.27 3.87
C HIS A 105 6.67 6.82 4.49
N ARG A 106 7.35 7.71 3.78
CA ARG A 106 8.45 8.48 4.38
C ARG A 106 7.91 9.29 5.55
N SER A 107 8.75 9.51 6.55
CA SER A 107 8.44 10.47 7.61
C SER A 107 8.34 11.88 7.00
N TYR A 108 7.26 12.59 7.34
CA TYR A 108 7.04 14.00 7.01
C TYR A 108 7.08 14.80 8.30
N SER A 109 7.66 16.01 8.27
CA SER A 109 7.79 16.86 9.47
C SER A 109 6.44 17.14 10.14
N SER A 110 5.37 17.29 9.35
CA SER A 110 3.99 17.45 9.83
C SER A 110 3.47 16.26 10.63
N PHE A 111 4.01 15.05 10.42
CA PHE A 111 3.62 13.83 11.14
C PHE A 111 4.49 13.56 12.37
N ASN A 112 5.63 14.24 12.47
CA ASN A 112 6.54 14.09 13.61
C ASN A 112 6.30 15.16 14.69
N ALA A 113 5.41 16.12 14.45
CA ALA A 113 5.05 17.11 15.44
C ALA A 113 4.42 16.41 16.66
N PRO A 114 4.81 16.75 17.89
CA PRO A 114 4.20 16.18 19.09
C PRO A 114 2.70 16.48 19.13
N ILE A 115 1.88 15.44 19.29
CA ILE A 115 0.44 15.60 19.52
C ILE A 115 0.27 16.15 20.94
N LYS A 116 -0.25 17.37 21.05
CA LYS A 116 -0.52 18.01 22.35
C LYS A 116 -1.92 17.67 22.88
N ASP A 117 -2.88 17.50 21.97
CA ASP A 117 -4.28 17.19 22.30
C ASP A 117 -4.90 16.39 21.15
N LEU A 118 -5.17 15.10 21.39
CA LEU A 118 -5.79 14.19 20.41
C LEU A 118 -7.14 14.69 19.90
N GLN A 119 -7.92 15.38 20.74
CA GLN A 119 -9.26 15.87 20.37
C GLN A 119 -9.22 17.13 19.52
N ARG A 120 -8.06 17.79 19.38
CA ARG A 120 -7.90 19.00 18.57
C ARG A 120 -6.93 18.83 17.42
N ASP A 121 -6.09 17.80 17.46
CA ASP A 121 -5.10 17.52 16.43
C ASP A 121 -5.78 17.13 15.11
N SER A 122 -5.70 18.03 14.13
CA SER A 122 -6.31 17.84 12.81
C SER A 122 -5.63 16.72 12.02
N THR A 123 -4.33 16.51 12.23
CA THR A 123 -3.57 15.44 11.58
C THR A 123 -4.08 14.09 12.07
N TYR A 124 -4.15 13.91 13.39
CA TYR A 124 -4.68 12.71 14.02
C TYR A 124 -6.10 12.42 13.54
N LYS A 125 -7.01 13.40 13.61
CA LYS A 125 -8.41 13.23 13.16
C LYS A 125 -8.51 12.81 11.70
N HIS A 126 -7.67 13.38 10.84
CA HIS A 126 -7.65 13.03 9.42
C HIS A 126 -7.24 11.57 9.22
N PHE A 127 -6.13 11.15 9.83
CA PHE A 127 -5.68 9.76 9.76
C PHE A 127 -6.70 8.79 10.37
N GLN A 128 -7.23 9.12 11.55
CA GLN A 128 -8.24 8.30 12.21
C GLN A 128 -9.48 8.13 11.33
N SER A 129 -9.98 9.20 10.70
CA SER A 129 -11.13 9.12 9.79
C SER A 129 -10.89 8.22 8.57
N ASN A 130 -9.64 8.15 8.09
CA ASN A 130 -9.27 7.26 7.00
C ASN A 130 -9.11 5.82 7.50
N ILE A 131 -8.56 5.60 8.70
CA ILE A 131 -8.45 4.28 9.34
C ILE A 131 -9.84 3.71 9.62
N ASP A 132 -10.73 4.49 10.20
CA ASP A 132 -12.10 4.08 10.54
C ASP A 132 -12.89 3.67 9.30
N PHE A 133 -12.60 4.28 8.15
CA PHE A 133 -13.19 3.85 6.88
C PHE A 133 -12.65 2.49 6.40
N MET A 134 -11.39 2.17 6.67
CA MET A 134 -10.74 0.96 6.18
C MET A 134 -11.04 -0.29 7.03
N ARG A 135 -11.73 -0.13 8.16
CA ARG A 135 -12.23 -1.20 9.03
C ARG A 135 -13.61 -1.68 8.58
#